data_AF-A0A7U9SK24-F1
#
_entry.id   AF-A0A7U9SK24-F1
#
_cell.length_a   1.000
_cell.length_b   1.000
_cell.length_c   1.000
_cell.angle_alpha   90.00
_cell.angle_beta   90.00
_cell.angle_gamma   90.00
#
_symmetry.space_group_name_H-M   'P 1'
#
loop_
_entity.id
_entity.type
_entity.pdbx_description
1 polymer ?
#
loop_
_entity_poly.entity_id
_entity_poly.type
_entity_poly.pdbx_seq_one_letter_code
_entity_poly.pdbx_strand_id
1 'polypeptide(L)' 'MENSQMSNASSGIRKTKFTCLKDQQCSLNMQIRLAMQLHNNQVQAELEKKLEEVTEQLKHIIY' A
#
# COMPACT_ATOMS: atom_id res chain seq x y z
N MET A 1 -26.03 -19.93 22.52
CA MET A 1 -24.72 -20.58 22.32
C MET A 1 -24.02 -19.87 21.19
N GLU A 2 -22.84 -19.33 21.51
CA GLU A 2 -21.72 -18.86 20.70
C GLU A 2 -21.90 -17.85 19.53
N ASN A 3 -21.35 -16.68 19.83
CA ASN A 3 -21.07 -15.53 18.98
C ASN A 3 -19.84 -15.81 18.09
N SER A 4 -20.04 -16.37 16.90
CA SER A 4 -18.95 -16.77 15.98
C SER A 4 -18.81 -15.89 14.73
N GLN A 5 -19.43 -14.71 14.68
CA GLN A 5 -19.46 -13.87 13.46
C GLN A 5 -18.40 -12.76 13.41
N MET A 6 -17.67 -12.49 14.49
CA MET A 6 -16.72 -11.37 14.58
C MET A 6 -15.31 -11.69 14.07
N SER A 7 -14.90 -12.96 13.99
CA SER A 7 -13.56 -13.36 13.54
C SER A 7 -13.37 -13.23 12.02
N ASN A 8 -14.44 -13.39 11.25
CA ASN A 8 -14.37 -13.38 9.78
C ASN A 8 -14.37 -11.97 9.16
N ALA A 9 -15.01 -10.99 9.80
CA ALA A 9 -15.00 -9.60 9.34
C ALA A 9 -13.58 -9.01 9.35
N SER A 10 -12.80 -9.30 10.41
CA SER A 10 -11.42 -8.85 10.55
C SER A 10 -10.48 -9.41 9.47
N SER A 11 -10.68 -10.66 9.04
CA SER A 11 -9.88 -11.30 7.98
C SER A 11 -10.18 -10.71 6.60
N GLY A 12 -11.46 -10.44 6.31
CA GLY A 12 -11.91 -9.78 5.08
C GLY A 12 -11.39 -8.34 4.95
N ILE A 13 -11.47 -7.56 6.03
CA ILE A 13 -10.98 -6.17 6.09
C ILE A 13 -9.45 -6.11 5.91
N ARG A 14 -8.70 -7.05 6.49
CA ARG A 14 -7.25 -7.14 6.30
C ARG A 14 -6.87 -7.49 4.86
N LYS A 15 -7.58 -8.43 4.22
CA LYS A 15 -7.37 -8.76 2.80
C LYS A 15 -7.65 -7.58 1.89
N THR A 16 -8.75 -6.85 2.09
CA THR A 16 -9.06 -5.67 1.26
C THR A 16 -8.08 -4.53 1.46
N LYS A 17 -7.64 -4.26 2.71
CA LYS A 17 -6.62 -3.25 2.99
C LYS A 17 -5.26 -3.62 2.40
N PHE A 18 -4.84 -4.88 2.52
CA PHE A 18 -3.60 -5.38 1.94
C PHE A 18 -3.59 -5.24 0.42
N THR A 19 -4.64 -5.70 -0.26
CA THR A 19 -4.75 -5.59 -1.72
C THR A 19 -4.73 -4.13 -2.16
N CYS A 20 -5.48 -3.25 -1.48
CA CYS A 20 -5.50 -1.82 -1.79
C CYS A 20 -4.10 -1.17 -1.66
N LEU A 21 -3.37 -1.49 -0.59
CA LEU A 21 -2.01 -0.98 -0.41
C LEU A 21 -1.03 -1.54 -1.44
N LYS A 22 -1.22 -2.79 -1.89
CA LYS A 22 -0.42 -3.36 -2.98
C LYS A 22 -0.68 -2.69 -4.33
N ASP A 23 -1.94 -2.39 -4.64
CA ASP A 23 -2.30 -1.65 -5.84
C ASP A 23 -1.73 -0.21 -5.79
N GLN A 24 -1.80 0.43 -4.63
CA GLN A 24 -1.19 1.74 -4.40
C GLN A 24 0.34 1.69 -4.56
N GLN A 25 1.00 0.66 -4.02
CA GLN A 25 2.44 0.44 -4.18
C GLN A 25 2.81 0.28 -5.67
N CYS A 26 2.00 -0.46 -6.44
CA CYS A 26 2.20 -0.62 -7.88
C CYS A 26 2.04 0.71 -8.64
N SER A 27 0.98 1.46 -8.33
CA SER A 27 0.73 2.78 -8.94
C SER A 27 1.85 3.78 -8.67
N LEU A 28 2.32 3.85 -7.41
CA LEU A 28 3.44 4.72 -7.03
C LEU A 28 4.72 4.34 -7.80
N ASN A 29 5.04 3.06 -7.93
CA ASN A 29 6.19 2.62 -8.72
C ASN A 29 6.10 3.01 -10.20
N MET A 30 4.92 2.94 -10.81
CA MET A 30 4.73 3.42 -12.18
C MET A 30 4.92 4.94 -12.27
N GLN A 31 4.38 5.70 -11.32
CA GLN A 31 4.53 7.16 -11.28
C GLN A 31 6.00 7.59 -11.05
N ILE A 32 6.74 6.87 -10.22
CA ILE A 32 8.18 7.09 -10.00
C ILE A 32 8.95 6.88 -11.31
N ARG A 33 8.69 5.77 -12.02
CA ARG A 33 9.33 5.51 -13.33
C ARG A 33 9.04 6.63 -14.33
N LEU A 34 7.81 7.14 -14.35
CA LEU A 34 7.45 8.28 -15.20
C LEU A 34 8.17 9.57 -14.77
N ALA A 35 8.22 9.86 -13.46
CA ALA A 35 8.93 11.04 -12.95
C ALA A 35 10.43 11.00 -13.29
N MET A 36 11.06 9.82 -13.20
CA MET A 36 12.44 9.61 -13.62
C MET A 36 12.62 9.85 -15.13
N GLN A 37 11.70 9.35 -15.97
CA GLN A 37 11.74 9.58 -17.42
C GLN A 37 11.59 11.06 -17.79
N LEU A 38 10.83 11.82 -17.00
CA LEU A 38 10.64 13.25 -17.18
C LEU A 38 11.72 14.10 -16.48
N HIS A 39 12.73 13.47 -15.85
CA HIS A 39 13.75 14.13 -15.03
C HIS A 39 13.18 15.04 -13.93
N ASN A 40 11.99 14.72 -13.44
CA ASN A 40 11.32 15.47 -12.39
C ASN A 40 11.73 14.93 -11.01
N ASN A 41 12.92 15.33 -10.58
CA ASN A 41 13.54 14.87 -9.34
C ASN A 41 12.72 15.19 -8.09
N GLN A 42 11.99 16.32 -8.09
CA GLN A 42 11.13 16.69 -6.97
C GLN A 42 9.97 15.71 -6.83
N VAL A 43 9.24 15.47 -7.93
CA VAL A 43 8.11 14.54 -7.92
C VAL A 43 8.59 13.11 -7.65
N GLN A 44 9.75 12.71 -8.15
CA GLN A 44 10.36 11.42 -7.82
C GLN A 44 10.55 11.27 -6.30
N ALA A 45 11.22 12.23 -5.65
CA ALA A 45 11.50 12.16 -4.21
C ALA A 45 10.22 12.14 -3.36
N GLU A 46 9.21 12.92 -3.74
CA GLU A 46 7.91 12.91 -3.06
C GLU A 46 7.19 11.55 -3.19
N LEU A 47 7.25 10.94 -4.37
CA LEU A 47 6.64 9.63 -4.62
C LEU A 47 7.39 8.50 -3.92
N GLU A 48 8.72 8.57 -3.85
CA GLU A 48 9.56 7.61 -3.11
C GLU A 48 9.24 7.64 -1.62
N LYS A 49 9.08 8.82 -1.03
CA LYS A 49 8.65 8.94 0.37
C LYS A 49 7.27 8.31 0.62
N LYS A 50 6.31 8.56 -0.27
CA LYS A 50 4.98 7.92 -0.21
C LYS A 50 5.06 6.40 -0.37
N LEU A 51 5.97 5.90 -1.23
CA LEU A 51 6.19 4.48 -1.42
C LEU A 51 6.73 3.81 -0.16
N GLU A 52 7.63 4.49 0.56
CA GLU A 52 8.15 4.03 1.85
C GLU A 52 7.02 3.91 2.89
N GLU A 53 6.17 4.93 3.03
CA GLU A 53 5.01 4.91 3.94
C GLU A 53 4.05 3.76 3.65
N VAL A 54 3.71 3.52 2.37
CA VAL A 54 2.84 2.40 1.96
C VAL A 54 3.50 1.06 2.23
N THR A 55 4.81 0.96 2.01
CA THR A 55 5.56 -0.26 2.27
C THR A 55 5.61 -0.58 3.76
N GLU A 56 5.74 0.43 4.62
CA GLU A 56 5.71 0.24 6.06
C GLU A 56 4.31 -0.18 6.55
N GLN A 57 3.24 0.43 6.00
CA GLN A 57 1.87 -0.01 6.29
C GLN A 57 1.62 -1.47 5.86
N LEU A 58 2.21 -1.91 4.75
CA LEU A 58 2.12 -3.31 4.31
C LEU A 58 2.86 -4.25 5.29
N LYS A 59 4.02 -3.85 5.82
CA LYS A 59 4.75 -4.65 6.82
C LYS A 59 3.91 -4.84 8.08
N HIS A 60 3.26 -3.78 8.58
CA HIS A 60 2.35 -3.85 9.75
C HIS A 60 1.07 -4.67 9.54
N ILE A 61 0.74 -5.05 8.29
CA ILE A 61 -0.41 -5.92 8.01
C ILE A 61 0.03 -7.37 7.84
N ILE A 62 1.24 -7.60 7.33
CA ILE A 62 1.82 -8.94 7.17
C ILE A 62 2.31 -9.50 8.51
N TYR A 63 2.94 -8.67 9.34
CA TYR A 63 3.44 -9.01 10.69
C TYR A 63 2.45 -8.57 11.78
#